data_AF-A0A2M7PN11-F1
#
_entry.id   AF-A0A2M7PN11-F1
#
_cell.length_a   1.000
_cell.length_b   1.000
_cell.length_c   1.000
_cell.angle_alpha   90.00
_cell.angle_beta   90.00
_cell.angle_gamma   90.00
#
_symmetry.space_group_name_H-M   'P 1'
#
loop_
_entity.id
_entity.type
_entity.pdbx_description
1 polymer ?
#
loop_
_entity_poly.entity_id
_entity_poly.type
_entity_poly.pdbx_seq_one_letter_code
_entity_poly.pdbx_strand_id
1 'polypeptide(L)'
;MPKKSYSILIFFIIVALVISGIISFHRSKMESDFKQVELVMSLNELRELCYQEGYDENEWLVKIKNSGINSIAIQEDTLESLALSEKILYFSGQEFNKLNFFLKTIDLFEKYQSLPGETYIIFKDKNDYFRIKDNLQRQLGENLVRDLTIFPYKGLKVKGSEEKLADLSLGFSEEDI
;
A
#
# COMPACT_ATOMS: atom_id res chain seq x y z
N MET A 1 -33.53 -11.58 66.09
CA MET A 1 -33.13 -10.22 65.65
C MET A 1 -32.08 -10.31 64.54
N PRO A 2 -32.42 -10.03 63.27
CA PRO A 2 -31.40 -9.82 62.24
C PRO A 2 -31.64 -8.52 61.44
N LYS A 3 -31.81 -7.36 62.10
CA LYS A 3 -32.00 -6.08 61.40
C LYS A 3 -30.70 -5.50 60.79
N LYS A 4 -29.53 -5.84 61.35
CA LYS A 4 -28.22 -5.34 60.86
C LYS A 4 -27.83 -5.90 59.47
N SER A 5 -28.24 -7.12 59.14
CA SER A 5 -27.87 -7.76 57.86
C SER A 5 -28.53 -7.08 56.66
N TYR A 6 -29.80 -6.67 56.79
CA TYR A 6 -30.52 -5.96 55.73
C TYR A 6 -29.91 -4.59 55.41
N SER A 7 -29.45 -3.84 56.43
CA SER A 7 -28.77 -2.56 56.19
C SER A 7 -27.44 -2.72 55.47
N ILE A 8 -26.67 -3.78 55.74
CA ILE A 8 -25.44 -4.10 55.01
C ILE A 8 -25.76 -4.38 53.54
N LEU A 9 -26.82 -5.15 53.28
CA LEU A 9 -27.19 -5.56 51.93
C LEU A 9 -27.70 -4.38 51.10
N ILE A 10 -28.50 -3.50 51.71
CA ILE A 10 -28.95 -2.24 51.11
C ILE A 10 -27.76 -1.33 50.77
N PHE A 11 -26.74 -1.25 51.64
CA PHE A 11 -25.54 -0.46 51.35
C PHE A 11 -24.82 -0.97 50.10
N PHE A 12 -24.60 -2.29 49.97
CA PHE A 12 -23.98 -2.87 48.78
C PHE A 12 -24.81 -2.63 47.51
N ILE A 13 -26.14 -2.70 47.59
CA ILE A 13 -27.02 -2.38 46.46
C ILE A 13 -26.84 -0.92 46.02
N ILE A 14 -26.81 0.02 46.96
CA ILE A 14 -26.61 1.45 46.65
C ILE A 14 -25.24 1.67 46.00
N VAL A 15 -24.18 1.08 46.56
CA VAL A 15 -22.82 1.19 46.00
C VAL A 15 -22.75 0.61 44.58
N ALA A 16 -23.34 -0.57 44.36
CA ALA A 16 -23.41 -1.17 43.03
C ALA A 16 -24.18 -0.30 42.03
N LEU A 17 -25.25 0.34 42.47
CA LEU A 17 -26.05 1.25 41.64
C LEU A 17 -25.28 2.53 41.26
N VAL A 18 -24.52 3.09 42.20
CA VAL A 18 -23.64 4.25 41.94
C VAL A 18 -22.55 3.89 40.94
N ILE A 19 -21.87 2.75 41.14
CA ILE A 19 -20.82 2.28 40.23
C ILE A 19 -21.38 2.04 38.83
N SER A 20 -22.55 1.38 38.72
CA SER A 20 -23.24 1.15 37.45
C SER A 20 -23.60 2.46 36.73
N GLY A 21 -24.08 3.46 37.48
CA GLY A 21 -24.39 4.79 36.93
C GLY A 21 -23.15 5.50 36.37
N ILE A 22 -22.02 5.44 37.10
CA ILE A 22 -20.76 6.02 36.65
C ILE A 22 -20.28 5.34 35.35
N ILE A 23 -20.28 4.01 35.31
CA ILE A 23 -19.87 3.25 34.11
C ILE A 23 -20.76 3.59 32.93
N SER A 24 -22.09 3.65 33.13
CA SER A 24 -23.05 3.97 32.07
C SER A 24 -22.86 5.37 31.52
N PHE A 25 -22.57 6.35 32.38
CA PHE A 25 -22.29 7.72 31.94
C PHE A 25 -20.99 7.81 31.13
N HIS A 26 -19.92 7.19 31.61
CA HIS A 26 -18.65 7.13 30.87
C HIS A 26 -18.82 6.43 29.51
N ARG A 27 -19.54 5.31 29.49
CA ARG A 27 -19.85 4.57 28.28
C ARG A 27 -20.65 5.42 27.29
N SER A 28 -21.70 6.10 27.76
CA SER A 28 -22.55 6.96 26.89
C SER A 28 -21.76 8.13 26.31
N LYS A 29 -20.85 8.74 27.09
CA LYS A 29 -19.98 9.80 26.60
C LYS A 29 -19.04 9.29 25.50
N MET A 30 -18.37 8.15 25.72
CA MET A 30 -17.50 7.56 24.71
C MET A 30 -18.27 7.15 23.46
N GLU A 31 -19.42 6.48 23.60
CA GLU A 31 -20.26 6.10 22.46
C GLU A 31 -20.79 7.31 21.67
N SER A 32 -20.97 8.48 22.30
CA SER A 32 -21.33 9.72 21.59
C SER A 32 -20.23 10.17 20.63
N ASP A 33 -18.97 9.99 21.00
CA ASP A 33 -17.82 10.42 20.20
C ASP A 33 -17.56 9.44 19.03
N PHE A 34 -17.89 8.15 19.19
CA PHE A 34 -17.72 7.11 18.16
C PHE A 34 -18.93 6.89 17.23
N LYS A 35 -19.97 7.75 17.27
CA LYS A 35 -21.11 7.66 16.34
C LYS A 35 -20.84 8.21 14.95
N GLN A 36 -19.69 8.86 14.74
CA GLN A 36 -19.31 9.39 13.44
C GLN A 36 -18.82 8.23 12.56
N VAL A 37 -19.49 8.01 11.43
CA VAL A 37 -19.03 7.06 10.42
C VAL A 37 -17.93 7.74 9.61
N GLU A 38 -16.73 7.18 9.66
CA GLU A 38 -15.62 7.61 8.83
C GLU A 38 -15.77 6.96 7.45
N LEU A 39 -15.89 7.79 6.41
CA LEU A 39 -15.89 7.33 5.02
C LEU A 39 -14.47 7.44 4.47
N VAL A 40 -13.95 6.30 4.03
CA VAL A 40 -12.59 6.14 3.49
C VAL A 40 -12.68 5.76 2.03
N MET A 41 -11.92 6.44 1.17
CA MET A 41 -11.77 6.11 -0.26
C MET A 41 -10.33 5.75 -0.58
N SER A 42 -10.09 4.86 -1.53
CA SER A 42 -8.73 4.55 -1.98
C SER A 42 -8.15 5.69 -2.82
N LEU A 43 -6.88 6.03 -2.59
CA LEU A 43 -6.17 7.00 -3.42
C LEU A 43 -6.09 6.55 -4.90
N ASN A 44 -5.94 5.25 -5.13
CA ASN A 44 -5.87 4.67 -6.47
C ASN A 44 -7.21 4.80 -7.21
N GLU A 45 -8.33 4.54 -6.52
CA GLU A 45 -9.67 4.75 -7.09
C GLU A 45 -9.90 6.23 -7.42
N LEU A 46 -9.45 7.13 -6.53
CA LEU A 46 -9.54 8.57 -6.78
C LEU A 46 -8.75 8.98 -8.03
N ARG A 47 -7.52 8.49 -8.18
CA ARG A 47 -6.68 8.75 -9.37
C ARG A 47 -7.31 8.18 -10.63
N GLU A 48 -7.85 6.97 -10.59
CA GLU A 48 -8.54 6.36 -11.72
C GLU A 48 -9.73 7.21 -12.18
N LEU A 49 -10.55 7.70 -11.24
CA LEU A 49 -11.65 8.63 -11.55
C LEU A 49 -11.14 9.95 -12.13
N CYS A 50 -10.03 10.49 -11.61
CA CYS A 50 -9.42 11.71 -12.14
C CYS A 50 -8.92 11.51 -13.57
N TYR A 51 -8.31 10.37 -13.89
CA TYR A 51 -7.85 10.04 -15.25
C TYR A 51 -9.01 9.85 -16.23
N GLN A 52 -10.11 9.22 -15.81
CA GLN A 52 -11.29 9.00 -16.65
C GLN A 52 -12.00 10.32 -17.00
N GLU A 53 -12.10 11.23 -16.03
CA GLU A 53 -12.87 12.47 -16.18
C GLU A 53 -12.00 13.69 -16.52
N GLY A 54 -10.67 13.56 -16.46
CA GLY A 54 -9.72 14.64 -16.74
C GLY A 54 -9.65 15.71 -15.64
N TYR A 55 -9.93 15.34 -14.38
CA TYR A 55 -9.82 16.26 -13.24
C TYR A 55 -8.41 16.27 -12.64
N ASP A 56 -8.04 17.39 -12.02
CA ASP A 56 -6.83 17.47 -11.18
C ASP A 56 -7.07 16.75 -9.85
N GLU A 57 -6.08 15.96 -9.42
CA GLU A 57 -6.15 15.14 -8.20
C GLU A 57 -6.40 15.99 -6.95
N ASN A 58 -5.74 17.15 -6.82
CA ASN A 58 -5.86 18.01 -5.65
C ASN A 58 -7.22 18.70 -5.59
N GLU A 59 -7.71 19.18 -6.73
CA GLU A 59 -9.05 19.78 -6.82
C GLU A 59 -10.14 18.76 -6.48
N TRP A 60 -9.97 17.53 -6.97
CA TRP A 60 -10.91 16.45 -6.72
C TRP A 60 -10.89 15.99 -5.26
N LEU A 61 -9.71 15.90 -4.63
CA LEU A 61 -9.55 15.63 -3.20
C LEU A 61 -10.33 16.64 -2.33
N VAL A 62 -10.29 17.93 -2.67
CA VAL A 62 -11.08 18.95 -1.96
C VAL A 62 -12.59 18.71 -2.17
N LYS A 63 -12.99 18.34 -3.38
CA LYS A 63 -14.40 18.09 -3.71
C LYS A 63 -14.96 16.88 -2.96
N ILE A 64 -14.23 15.77 -2.91
CA ILE A 64 -14.67 14.56 -2.21
C ILE A 64 -14.72 14.74 -0.68
N LYS A 65 -13.82 15.56 -0.14
CA LYS A 65 -13.86 15.99 1.26
C LYS A 65 -15.15 16.74 1.56
N ASN A 66 -15.54 17.64 0.67
CA ASN A 66 -16.80 18.38 0.80
C ASN A 66 -18.05 17.49 0.61
N SER A 67 -17.94 16.35 -0.08
CA SER A 67 -19.03 15.37 -0.20
C SER A 67 -19.12 14.38 0.97
N GLY A 68 -18.24 14.51 1.99
CA GLY A 68 -18.29 13.72 3.22
C GLY A 68 -17.31 12.54 3.30
N ILE A 69 -16.38 12.41 2.35
CA ILE A 69 -15.27 11.46 2.44
C ILE A 69 -14.18 12.11 3.29
N ASN A 70 -13.99 11.62 4.51
CA ASN A 70 -13.14 12.28 5.49
C ASN A 70 -11.70 11.78 5.46
N SER A 71 -11.45 10.61 4.88
CA SER A 71 -10.16 9.93 4.89
C SER A 71 -9.85 9.26 3.56
N ILE A 72 -8.55 9.14 3.28
CA ILE A 72 -8.02 8.45 2.10
C ILE A 72 -7.12 7.30 2.54
N ALA A 73 -7.32 6.13 1.94
CA ALA A 73 -6.45 4.97 2.10
C ALA A 73 -5.35 5.01 1.04
N ILE A 74 -4.11 5.12 1.50
CA ILE A 74 -2.91 5.00 0.66
C ILE A 74 -2.55 3.52 0.61
N GLN A 75 -2.30 3.02 -0.60
CA GLN A 75 -1.91 1.63 -0.84
C GLN A 75 -0.41 1.55 -1.12
N GLU A 76 0.21 0.43 -0.77
CA GLU A 76 1.60 0.20 -1.16
C GLU A 76 1.69 -0.02 -2.67
N ASP A 77 2.82 0.40 -3.23
CA ASP A 77 3.10 0.21 -4.65
C ASP A 77 3.27 -1.28 -4.98
N THR A 78 2.78 -1.69 -6.14
CA THR A 78 3.10 -2.99 -6.76
C THR A 78 3.89 -2.75 -8.04
N LEU A 79 4.45 -3.81 -8.62
CA LEU A 79 5.09 -3.68 -9.94
C LEU A 79 4.11 -3.16 -11.01
N GLU A 80 2.84 -3.56 -10.91
CA GLU A 80 1.79 -3.13 -11.82
C GLU A 80 1.43 -1.67 -11.62
N SER A 81 1.22 -1.20 -10.38
CA SER A 81 0.88 0.21 -10.12
C SER A 81 2.00 1.17 -10.55
N LEU A 82 3.25 0.76 -10.35
CA LEU A 82 4.42 1.53 -10.77
C LEU A 82 4.61 1.54 -12.28
N ALA A 83 4.22 0.47 -12.97
CA ALA A 83 4.24 0.42 -14.42
C ALA A 83 3.14 1.27 -15.04
N LEU A 84 1.93 1.25 -14.45
CA LEU A 84 0.80 2.08 -14.87
C LEU A 84 1.08 3.57 -14.69
N SER A 85 1.83 3.95 -13.65
CA SER A 85 2.30 5.33 -13.41
C SER A 85 3.55 5.72 -14.21
N GLU A 86 4.01 4.86 -15.12
CA GLU A 86 5.20 5.07 -15.97
C GLU A 86 6.51 5.32 -15.19
N LYS A 87 6.56 4.93 -13.91
CA LYS A 87 7.76 5.06 -13.04
C LYS A 87 8.76 3.94 -13.32
N ILE A 88 8.25 2.75 -13.65
CA ILE A 88 9.06 1.59 -14.01
C ILE A 88 8.61 0.96 -15.33
N LEU A 89 9.51 0.22 -15.94
CA LEU A 89 9.19 -0.76 -16.97
C LEU A 89 9.67 -2.12 -16.47
N TYR A 90 8.81 -3.13 -16.46
CA TYR A 90 9.22 -4.48 -16.12
C TYR A 90 8.87 -5.46 -17.24
N PHE A 91 9.72 -6.47 -17.39
CA PHE A 91 9.58 -7.52 -18.40
C PHE A 91 9.86 -8.87 -17.75
N SER A 92 8.99 -9.85 -17.99
CA SER A 92 9.32 -11.24 -17.77
C SER A 92 10.48 -11.66 -18.68
N GLY A 93 11.21 -12.70 -18.30
CA GLY A 93 12.31 -13.19 -19.12
C GLY A 93 11.89 -13.65 -20.52
N GLN A 94 10.62 -14.04 -20.71
CA GLN A 94 10.07 -14.37 -22.02
C GLN A 94 9.82 -13.12 -22.87
N GLU A 95 9.26 -12.07 -22.27
CA GLU A 95 9.04 -10.79 -22.94
C GLU A 95 10.35 -10.11 -23.28
N PHE A 96 11.34 -10.19 -22.38
CA PHE A 96 12.69 -9.71 -22.63
C PHE A 96 13.31 -10.42 -23.85
N ASN A 97 13.14 -11.74 -23.97
CA ASN A 97 13.60 -12.49 -25.14
C ASN A 97 12.84 -12.13 -26.42
N LYS A 98 11.52 -11.89 -26.35
CA LYS A 98 10.73 -11.41 -27.50
C LYS A 98 11.19 -10.02 -27.96
N LEU A 99 11.43 -9.12 -27.00
CA LEU A 99 11.96 -7.78 -27.26
C LEU A 99 13.35 -7.86 -27.89
N ASN A 100 14.24 -8.69 -27.35
CA ASN A 100 15.58 -8.90 -27.91
C ASN A 100 15.53 -9.50 -29.33
N PHE A 101 14.61 -10.43 -29.59
CA PHE A 101 14.40 -10.98 -30.92
C PHE A 101 13.95 -9.90 -31.92
N PHE A 102 13.08 -8.97 -31.50
CA PHE A 102 12.64 -7.84 -32.32
C PHE A 102 13.75 -6.80 -32.52
N LEU A 103 14.55 -6.52 -31.48
CA LEU A 103 15.59 -5.50 -31.43
C LEU A 103 16.98 -5.99 -31.83
N LYS A 104 17.09 -7.09 -32.59
CA LYS A 104 18.32 -7.83 -32.97
C LYS A 104 19.48 -6.99 -33.57
N THR A 105 19.29 -5.68 -33.75
CA THR A 105 20.25 -4.67 -34.16
C THR A 105 21.02 -3.99 -33.02
N ILE A 106 20.64 -4.19 -31.75
CA ILE A 106 21.24 -3.50 -30.59
C ILE A 106 22.01 -4.51 -29.72
N ASP A 107 23.35 -4.48 -29.81
CA ASP A 107 24.32 -5.34 -29.11
C ASP A 107 24.29 -5.23 -27.56
N LEU A 108 23.46 -4.34 -27.01
CA LEU A 108 23.29 -4.17 -25.55
C LEU A 108 22.67 -5.40 -24.87
N PHE A 109 21.99 -6.27 -25.63
CA PHE A 109 21.19 -7.37 -25.10
C PHE A 109 21.81 -8.76 -25.31
N GLU A 110 22.85 -8.91 -26.13
CA GLU A 110 23.51 -10.21 -26.35
C GLU A 110 24.14 -10.79 -25.08
N LYS A 111 24.53 -9.93 -24.13
CA LYS A 111 25.15 -10.34 -22.86
C LYS A 111 24.15 -10.95 -21.86
N TYR A 112 22.85 -10.79 -22.07
CA TYR A 112 21.82 -11.19 -21.12
C TYR A 112 20.97 -12.33 -21.70
N GLN A 113 21.48 -13.56 -21.64
CA GLN A 113 20.65 -14.75 -21.86
C GLN A 113 19.62 -14.83 -20.73
N SER A 114 18.36 -14.53 -21.04
CA SER A 114 17.29 -14.54 -20.06
C SER A 114 16.83 -15.96 -19.78
N LEU A 115 16.92 -16.38 -18.51
CA LEU A 115 16.42 -17.66 -18.05
C LEU A 115 14.92 -17.56 -17.69
N PRO A 116 14.15 -18.65 -17.79
CA PRO A 116 12.79 -18.69 -17.27
C PRO A 116 12.77 -18.42 -15.76
N GLY A 117 11.82 -17.60 -15.30
CA GLY A 117 11.70 -17.21 -13.88
C GLY A 117 12.59 -16.04 -13.45
N GLU A 118 13.02 -15.23 -14.41
CA GLU A 118 13.72 -13.96 -14.17
C GLU A 118 12.86 -12.81 -14.69
N THR A 119 12.75 -11.75 -13.90
CA THR A 119 12.06 -10.51 -14.24
C THR A 119 13.06 -9.37 -14.20
N TYR A 120 12.99 -8.52 -15.23
CA TYR A 120 13.85 -7.36 -15.39
C TYR A 120 13.02 -6.12 -15.12
N ILE A 121 13.46 -5.27 -14.20
CA ILE A 121 12.79 -4.02 -13.85
C ILE A 121 13.75 -2.88 -14.20
N ILE A 122 13.25 -1.87 -14.89
CA ILE A 122 13.99 -0.67 -15.30
C ILE A 122 13.32 0.52 -14.66
N PHE A 123 14.12 1.38 -14.03
CA PHE A 123 13.63 2.52 -13.26
C PHE A 123 13.94 3.82 -14.00
N LYS A 124 12.97 4.72 -14.01
CA LYS A 124 13.13 6.08 -14.53
C LYS A 124 13.91 6.97 -13.55
N ASP A 125 13.57 6.90 -12.26
CA ASP A 125 14.23 7.63 -11.19
C ASP A 125 15.15 6.75 -10.33
N LYS A 126 16.23 7.36 -9.84
CA LYS A 126 17.21 6.75 -8.94
C LYS A 126 16.64 6.53 -7.52
N ASN A 127 15.71 7.39 -7.07
CA ASN A 127 15.11 7.26 -5.74
C ASN A 127 14.23 6.00 -5.66
N ASP A 128 13.34 5.82 -6.63
CA ASP A 128 12.53 4.60 -6.77
C ASP A 128 13.39 3.35 -6.86
N TYR A 129 14.48 3.39 -7.61
CA TYR A 129 15.43 2.28 -7.68
C TYR A 129 15.96 1.86 -6.31
N PHE A 130 16.38 2.81 -5.46
CA PHE A 130 16.92 2.45 -4.13
C PHE A 130 15.84 1.93 -3.19
N ARG A 131 14.68 2.59 -3.16
CA ARG A 131 13.52 2.18 -2.33
C ARG A 131 13.07 0.77 -2.68
N ILE A 132 12.81 0.53 -3.96
CA ILE A 132 12.28 -0.74 -4.45
C ILE A 132 13.33 -1.84 -4.34
N LYS A 133 14.61 -1.54 -4.59
CA LYS A 133 15.70 -2.50 -4.38
C LYS A 133 15.76 -2.97 -2.93
N ASP A 134 15.75 -2.05 -1.98
CA ASP A 134 15.83 -2.37 -0.55
C ASP A 134 14.63 -3.23 -0.12
N ASN A 135 13.40 -2.86 -0.51
CA ASN A 135 12.20 -3.64 -0.20
C ASN A 135 12.22 -5.04 -0.85
N LEU A 136 12.62 -5.15 -2.12
CA LEU A 136 12.76 -6.44 -2.79
C LEU A 136 13.83 -7.32 -2.13
N GLN A 137 14.97 -6.73 -1.74
CA GLN A 137 16.04 -7.45 -1.05
C GLN A 137 15.60 -7.95 0.33
N ARG A 138 14.80 -7.16 1.07
CA ARG A 138 14.23 -7.57 2.36
C ARG A 138 13.23 -8.72 2.23
N GLN A 139 12.41 -8.72 1.18
CA GLN A 139 11.33 -9.71 1.02
C GLN A 139 11.80 -11.01 0.33
N LEU A 140 12.68 -10.91 -0.67
CA LEU A 140 13.14 -12.05 -1.48
C LEU A 140 14.54 -12.54 -1.06
N GLY A 141 15.32 -11.70 -0.39
CA GLY A 141 16.72 -11.94 -0.04
C GLY A 141 17.70 -11.41 -1.09
N GLU A 142 18.88 -10.98 -0.64
CA GLU A 142 19.90 -10.34 -1.47
C GLU A 142 20.37 -11.19 -2.66
N ASN A 143 20.35 -12.51 -2.54
CA ASN A 143 20.82 -13.43 -3.59
C ASN A 143 19.91 -13.47 -4.82
N LEU A 144 18.64 -13.06 -4.69
CA LEU A 144 17.64 -13.12 -5.76
C LEU A 144 17.49 -11.79 -6.50
N VAL A 145 18.11 -10.71 -6.02
CA VAL A 145 18.05 -9.37 -6.61
C VAL A 145 19.45 -8.97 -7.04
N ARG A 146 19.66 -8.82 -8.36
CA ARG A 146 20.93 -8.39 -8.94
C ARG A 146 20.80 -7.06 -9.65
N ASP A 147 21.82 -6.23 -9.52
CA ASP A 147 21.88 -4.97 -10.25
C ASP A 147 22.09 -5.19 -11.74
N LEU A 148 21.32 -4.44 -12.52
CA LEU A 148 21.43 -4.39 -13.97
C LEU A 148 21.70 -2.94 -14.37
N THR A 149 22.76 -2.71 -15.13
CA THR A 149 23.04 -1.37 -15.66
C THR A 149 22.69 -1.36 -17.14
N ILE A 150 21.56 -0.73 -17.49
CA ILE A 150 21.15 -0.51 -18.88
C ILE A 150 21.30 0.98 -19.15
N PHE A 151 22.50 1.41 -19.53
CA PHE A 151 22.77 2.84 -19.75
C PHE A 151 21.75 3.48 -20.72
N PRO A 152 21.11 4.61 -20.36
CA PRO A 152 21.36 5.50 -19.22
C PRO A 152 20.58 5.17 -17.92
N TYR A 153 19.73 4.15 -17.93
CA TYR A 153 18.83 3.79 -16.83
C TYR A 153 19.42 2.74 -15.88
N LYS A 154 18.91 2.73 -14.65
CA LYS A 154 19.19 1.66 -13.69
C LYS A 154 18.13 0.59 -13.80
N GLY A 155 18.55 -0.66 -13.66
CA GLY A 155 17.64 -1.79 -13.61
C GLY A 155 17.99 -2.76 -12.50
N LEU A 156 17.05 -3.66 -12.24
CA LEU A 156 17.20 -4.80 -11.36
C LEU A 156 16.78 -6.05 -12.11
N LYS A 157 17.54 -7.11 -11.88
CA LYS A 157 17.20 -8.46 -12.28
C LYS A 157 16.75 -9.21 -11.04
N VAL A 158 15.49 -9.61 -11.01
CA VAL A 158 14.86 -10.30 -9.88
C VAL A 158 14.52 -11.72 -10.30
N LYS A 159 14.88 -12.70 -9.50
CA LYS A 159 14.54 -14.11 -9.73
C LYS A 159 13.27 -14.46 -8.96
N GLY A 160 12.19 -14.75 -9.67
CA GLY A 160 10.87 -15.04 -9.11
C GLY A 160 9.84 -15.37 -10.21
N SER A 161 8.75 -16.06 -9.85
CA SER A 161 7.61 -16.17 -10.75
C SER A 161 6.90 -14.82 -10.86
N GLU A 162 6.35 -14.52 -12.03
CA GLU A 162 5.64 -13.27 -12.30
C GLU A 162 4.47 -13.06 -11.32
N GLU A 163 3.68 -14.09 -11.08
CA GLU A 163 2.57 -14.09 -10.11
C GLU A 163 3.04 -13.72 -8.70
N LYS A 164 4.15 -14.30 -8.24
CA LYS A 164 4.70 -13.97 -6.93
C LYS A 164 5.21 -12.54 -6.86
N LEU A 165 5.75 -12.00 -7.96
CA LEU A 165 6.26 -10.64 -8.01
C LEU A 165 5.15 -9.58 -8.14
N ALA A 166 4.04 -9.93 -8.78
CA ALA A 166 2.86 -9.07 -8.89
C ALA A 166 2.20 -8.83 -7.52
N ASP A 167 2.15 -9.88 -6.68
CA ASP A 167 1.59 -9.81 -5.33
C ASP A 167 2.50 -9.12 -4.30
N LEU A 168 3.76 -8.77 -4.66
CA LEU A 168 4.67 -8.13 -3.71
C LEU A 168 4.37 -6.63 -3.60
N SER A 169 4.14 -6.22 -2.37
CA SER A 169 4.05 -4.81 -1.99
C SER A 169 5.47 -4.23 -1.85
N LEU A 170 5.75 -3.16 -2.57
CA LEU A 170 7.06 -2.52 -2.71
C LEU A 170 7.21 -1.28 -1.81
N GLY A 171 6.30 -1.14 -0.84
CA GLY A 171 6.22 -0.01 0.08
C GLY A 171 5.48 1.19 -0.50
N PHE A 172 5.30 2.19 0.33
CA PHE A 172 4.59 3.42 -0.02
C PHE A 172 5.48 4.38 -0.84
N SER A 173 4.84 5.12 -1.73
CA SER A 173 5.46 6.25 -2.44
C SER A 173 5.63 7.44 -1.48
N GLU A 174 6.79 8.09 -1.50
CA GLU A 174 7.00 9.32 -0.72
C GLU A 174 6.14 10.49 -1.21
N GLU A 175 5.68 10.44 -2.46
CA GLU A 175 4.78 11.45 -3.02
C GLU A 175 3.36 11.35 -2.45
N ASP A 176 2.99 10.19 -1.90
CA ASP A 176 1.64 9.88 -1.45
C ASP A 176 1.47 10.07 0.07
N ILE A 177 2.57 10.24 0.82
CA ILE A 177 2.61 10.41 2.29
C ILE A 177 2.77 11.88 2.67
#